data_AF-A0A956JNS6-F1
#
_entry.id   AF-A0A956JNS6-F1
#
_cell.length_a   1.000
_cell.length_b   1.000
_cell.length_c   1.000
_cell.angle_alpha   90.00
_cell.angle_beta   90.00
_cell.angle_gamma   90.00
#
_symmetry.space_group_name_H-M   'P 1'
#
loop_
_entity.id
_entity.type
_entity.pdbx_description
1 polymer ?
#
loop_
_entity_poly.entity_id
_entity_poly.type
_entity_poly.pdbx_seq_one_letter_code
_entity_poly.pdbx_strand_id
1 'polypeptide(L)'
;MSTTFNFNTRMMLCPNCAAPSEVPVGGGVSYCGYCGQQSQWSPRVEQPLSGHGQQQLSETDRLQRLRAQDGKPLLPPPGLQGLIEGGSIPEWKINEAQQIWQSTRQQVATSQDYAAAEQLLFLT
;
A
#
# COMPACT_ATOMS: atom_id res chain seq x y z
N MET A 1 -27.94 1.00 5.66
CA MET A 1 -26.97 2.08 5.39
C MET A 1 -27.03 2.39 3.91
N SER A 2 -27.56 3.55 3.52
CA SER A 2 -27.63 3.99 2.12
C SER A 2 -26.30 4.63 1.76
N THR A 3 -25.44 3.93 1.03
CA THR A 3 -24.23 4.52 0.45
C THR A 3 -24.62 5.30 -0.80
N THR A 4 -24.94 6.59 -0.63
CA THR A 4 -25.15 7.50 -1.76
C THR A 4 -23.79 7.79 -2.39
N PHE A 5 -23.60 7.34 -3.63
CA PHE A 5 -22.40 7.67 -4.39
C PHE A 5 -22.25 9.19 -4.55
N ASN A 6 -21.08 9.73 -4.22
CA ASN A 6 -20.74 11.14 -4.38
C ASN A 6 -19.35 11.26 -5.03
N PHE A 7 -19.30 11.90 -6.19
CA PHE A 7 -18.07 12.07 -6.97
C PHE A 7 -17.08 13.07 -6.33
N ASN A 8 -17.53 13.88 -5.37
CA ASN A 8 -16.68 14.84 -4.65
C ASN A 8 -15.97 14.25 -3.44
N THR A 9 -16.22 12.96 -3.14
CA THR A 9 -15.61 12.22 -2.04
C THR A 9 -14.80 11.05 -2.56
N ARG A 10 -13.69 10.74 -1.90
CA ARG A 10 -12.87 9.55 -2.09
C ARG A 10 -12.69 8.82 -0.77
N MET A 11 -12.46 7.53 -0.85
CA MET A 11 -12.13 6.70 0.30
C MET A 11 -10.62 6.65 0.48
N MET A 12 -10.14 7.00 1.67
CA MET A 12 -8.74 6.87 2.07
C MET A 12 -8.66 6.04 3.35
N LEU A 13 -7.51 5.42 3.62
CA LEU A 13 -7.27 4.72 4.89
C LEU A 13 -6.80 5.72 5.95
N CYS A 14 -7.45 5.73 7.11
CA CYS A 14 -7.04 6.57 8.24
C CYS A 14 -5.55 6.34 8.57
N PRO A 15 -4.72 7.40 8.68
CA PRO A 15 -3.29 7.24 8.97
C PRO A 15 -3.02 6.54 10.30
N ASN A 16 -3.91 6.72 11.28
CA ASN A 16 -3.81 6.12 12.60
C ASN A 16 -4.31 4.66 12.62
N CYS A 17 -5.62 4.43 12.44
CA CYS A 17 -6.21 3.10 12.63
C CYS A 17 -6.43 2.29 11.35
N ALA A 18 -6.10 2.85 10.19
CA ALA A 18 -6.33 2.26 8.87
C ALA A 18 -7.80 2.01 8.48
N ALA A 19 -8.76 2.39 9.31
CA ALA A 19 -10.17 2.29 8.96
C ALA A 19 -10.49 3.19 7.75
N PRO A 20 -11.52 2.84 6.96
CA PRO A 20 -11.95 3.66 5.84
C PRO A 20 -12.44 5.03 6.31
N SER A 21 -11.94 6.09 5.66
CA SER A 21 -12.33 7.48 5.88
C SER A 21 -12.77 8.13 4.58
N GLU A 22 -13.93 8.80 4.61
CA GLU A 22 -14.38 9.66 3.53
C GLU A 22 -13.60 10.98 3.55
N VAL A 23 -13.07 11.36 2.38
CA VAL A 23 -12.22 12.53 2.22
C VAL A 23 -12.67 13.32 0.98
N PRO A 24 -12.73 14.65 1.02
CA PRO A 24 -12.99 15.45 -0.18
C PRO A 24 -11.89 15.25 -1.24
N VAL A 25 -12.26 15.22 -2.52
CA VAL A 25 -11.30 15.09 -3.64
C VAL A 25 -10.30 16.25 -3.64
N GLY A 26 -10.74 17.46 -3.29
CA GLY A 26 -9.89 18.65 -3.15
C GLY A 26 -8.95 18.63 -1.94
N GLY A 27 -8.94 17.56 -1.13
CA GLY A 27 -8.18 17.50 0.11
C GLY A 27 -8.85 18.26 1.25
N GLY A 28 -8.08 18.56 2.30
CA GLY A 28 -8.56 19.24 3.51
C GLY A 28 -8.51 18.36 4.75
N VAL A 29 -9.32 18.69 5.74
CA VAL A 29 -9.34 17.99 7.03
C VAL A 29 -10.54 17.06 7.10
N SER A 30 -10.35 15.82 7.57
CA SER A 30 -11.46 14.93 7.93
C SER A 30 -11.21 14.20 9.24
N TYR A 31 -12.28 13.68 9.83
CA TYR A 31 -12.25 12.89 11.06
C TYR A 31 -12.51 11.42 10.75
N CYS A 32 -11.74 10.53 11.35
CA CYS A 32 -12.00 9.10 11.27
C CYS A 32 -13.23 8.74 12.12
N GLY A 33 -14.26 8.16 11.52
CA GLY A 33 -15.46 7.70 12.24
C GLY A 33 -15.22 6.53 13.21
N TYR A 34 -14.04 5.89 13.13
CA TYR A 34 -13.69 4.74 13.97
C TYR A 34 -12.82 5.14 15.16
N CYS A 35 -11.69 5.83 14.93
CA CYS A 35 -10.76 6.20 16.00
C CYS A 35 -10.82 7.68 16.42
N GLY A 36 -11.65 8.50 15.76
CA GLY A 36 -11.78 9.94 16.05
C GLY A 36 -10.61 10.82 15.62
N GLN A 37 -9.52 10.23 15.10
CA GLN A 37 -8.34 10.99 14.67
C GLN A 37 -8.69 11.98 13.56
N GLN A 38 -8.26 13.24 13.75
CA GLN A 38 -8.27 14.26 12.72
C GLN A 38 -7.05 14.07 11.79
N SER A 39 -7.26 14.12 10.48
CA SER A 39 -6.20 13.96 9.48
C SER A 39 -6.27 15.04 8.40
N GLN A 40 -5.10 15.52 7.98
CA GLN A 40 -4.94 16.45 6.87
C GLN A 40 -4.65 15.66 5.58
N TRP A 41 -5.35 16.00 4.50
CA TRP A 41 -5.26 15.32 3.22
C TRP A 41 -4.86 16.29 2.11
N SER A 42 -3.90 15.88 1.28
CA SER A 42 -3.56 16.58 0.05
C SER A 42 -4.64 16.38 -1.01
N PRO A 43 -4.87 17.34 -1.93
CA PRO A 43 -5.76 17.13 -3.08
C PRO A 43 -5.39 15.87 -3.87
N ARG A 44 -6.37 15.25 -4.54
CA ARG A 44 -6.08 14.16 -5.49
C ARG A 44 -5.22 14.68 -6.63
N VAL A 45 -4.11 14.01 -6.87
CA VAL A 45 -3.31 14.23 -8.07
C VAL A 45 -4.09 13.62 -9.24
N GLU A 46 -4.68 14.48 -10.05
CA GLU A 46 -5.42 14.12 -11.27
C GLU A 46 -4.51 14.20 -12.52
N GLN A 47 -3.29 14.72 -12.37
CA GLN A 47 -2.34 14.71 -13.48
C GLN A 47 -2.01 13.26 -13.86
N PRO A 48 -2.05 12.92 -15.16
CA PRO A 48 -1.57 11.63 -15.61
C PRO A 48 -0.10 11.52 -15.17
N LEU A 49 0.25 10.39 -14.56
CA LEU A 49 1.64 10.07 -14.28
C LEU A 49 2.36 10.07 -15.63
N SER A 50 3.20 11.08 -15.87
CA SER A 50 4.15 11.07 -16.97
C SER A 50 4.93 9.77 -16.86
N GLY A 51 4.81 8.88 -17.84
CA GLY A 51 5.41 7.56 -17.77
C GLY A 51 6.87 7.70 -17.36
N HIS A 52 7.23 7.20 -16.17
CA HIS A 52 8.62 7.05 -15.77
C HIS A 52 9.32 6.36 -16.94
N GLY A 53 10.30 7.05 -17.53
CA GLY A 53 10.89 6.68 -18.83
C GLY A 53 11.07 5.17 -18.89
N GLN A 54 10.22 4.51 -19.68
CA GLN A 54 10.30 3.07 -19.85
C GLN A 54 11.70 2.83 -20.40
N GLN A 55 12.58 2.25 -19.58
CA GLN A 55 13.80 1.67 -20.13
C GLN A 55 13.33 0.67 -21.18
N GLN A 56 13.62 0.95 -22.45
CA GLN A 56 13.27 0.06 -23.54
C GLN A 56 14.10 -1.21 -23.39
N LEU A 57 13.56 -2.18 -22.66
CA LEU A 57 14.09 -3.54 -22.65
C LEU A 57 13.84 -4.14 -24.02
N SER A 58 14.82 -4.86 -24.56
CA SER A 58 14.57 -5.66 -25.76
C SER A 58 13.50 -6.72 -25.44
N GLU A 59 12.68 -7.06 -26.44
CA GLU A 59 11.63 -8.07 -26.26
C GLU A 59 12.21 -9.43 -25.84
N THR A 60 13.39 -9.77 -26.36
CA THR A 60 14.13 -10.97 -25.98
C THR A 60 14.50 -10.98 -24.50
N ASP A 61 15.07 -9.88 -23.98
CA ASP A 61 15.42 -9.75 -22.56
C ASP A 61 14.19 -9.80 -21.66
N ARG A 62 13.08 -9.18 -22.10
CA ARG A 62 11.82 -9.18 -21.38
C ARG A 62 11.28 -10.60 -21.21
N LEU A 63 11.25 -11.37 -22.30
CA LEU A 63 10.81 -12.76 -22.28
C LEU A 63 11.74 -13.66 -21.46
N GLN A 64 13.06 -13.46 -21.55
CA GLN A 64 14.02 -14.21 -20.76
C GLN A 64 13.84 -13.97 -19.25
N ARG A 65 13.64 -12.71 -18.84
CA ARG A 65 13.37 -12.37 -17.44
C ARG A 65 12.06 -12.95 -16.93
N LEU A 66 11.00 -12.91 -17.74
CA LEU A 66 9.71 -13.52 -17.40
C LEU A 66 9.83 -15.03 -17.22
N ARG A 67 10.48 -15.75 -18.15
CA ARG A 67 10.73 -17.18 -18.00
C ARG A 67 11.57 -17.50 -16.76
N ALA A 68 12.51 -16.63 -16.39
CA ALA A 68 13.33 -16.80 -15.20
C ALA A 68 12.55 -16.61 -13.88
N GLN A 69 11.33 -16.06 -13.93
CA GLN A 69 10.43 -15.94 -12.78
C GLN A 69 9.46 -17.11 -12.68
N ASP A 70 9.28 -17.88 -13.75
CA ASP A 70 8.35 -18.99 -13.78
C ASP A 70 8.74 -20.09 -12.77
N GLY A 71 7.75 -20.56 -12.01
CA GLY A 71 7.94 -21.56 -10.95
C GLY A 71 8.75 -21.13 -9.72
N LYS A 72 9.18 -19.86 -9.62
CA LYS A 72 9.89 -19.37 -8.42
C LYS A 72 8.90 -18.91 -7.35
N PRO A 73 9.09 -19.29 -6.07
CA PRO A 73 8.27 -18.76 -4.99
C PRO A 73 8.53 -17.27 -4.82
N LEU A 74 7.48 -16.51 -4.52
CA LEU A 74 7.62 -15.13 -4.07
C LEU A 74 8.28 -15.16 -2.69
N LEU A 75 9.49 -14.62 -2.58
CA LEU A 75 10.22 -14.59 -1.32
C LEU A 75 9.78 -13.36 -0.51
N PRO A 76 9.60 -13.49 0.82
CA PRO A 76 9.37 -12.34 1.67
C PRO A 76 10.54 -11.35 1.60
N PRO A 77 10.25 -10.05 1.60
CA PRO A 77 11.24 -9.01 1.86
C PRO A 77 12.02 -9.31 3.16
N PRO A 78 13.29 -8.88 3.28
CA PRO A 78 14.13 -9.19 4.44
C PRO A 78 13.49 -8.87 5.80
N GLY A 79 12.71 -7.77 5.89
CA GLY A 79 12.02 -7.36 7.11
C GLY A 79 10.83 -8.25 7.52
N LEU A 80 10.36 -9.15 6.65
CA LEU A 80 9.18 -10.00 6.86
C LEU A 80 9.50 -11.49 6.97
N GLN A 81 10.76 -11.89 6.81
CA GLN A 81 11.15 -13.31 6.83
C GLN A 81 10.75 -14.01 8.14
N GLY A 82 10.87 -13.32 9.27
CA GLY A 82 10.46 -13.84 10.58
C GLY A 82 8.94 -13.95 10.75
N LEU A 83 8.15 -13.25 9.93
CA LEU A 83 6.69 -13.23 10.03
C LEU A 83 6.02 -14.40 9.29
N ILE A 84 6.71 -15.01 8.31
CA ILE A 84 6.14 -16.00 7.40
C ILE A 84 6.63 -17.41 7.71
N GLU A 85 5.69 -18.33 7.83
CA GLU A 85 5.94 -19.75 8.03
C GLU A 85 5.13 -20.55 6.99
N GLY A 86 5.80 -21.44 6.25
CA GLY A 86 5.14 -22.27 5.24
C GLY A 86 4.49 -21.50 4.08
N GLY A 87 4.94 -20.25 3.82
CA GLY A 87 4.38 -19.41 2.76
C GLY A 87 3.16 -18.57 3.17
N SER A 88 2.78 -18.58 4.45
CA SER A 88 1.68 -17.76 4.98
C SER A 88 2.06 -17.13 6.32
N ILE A 89 1.29 -16.12 6.73
CA ILE A 89 1.37 -15.58 8.10
C ILE A 89 0.54 -16.51 8.99
N PRO A 90 1.14 -17.18 9.99
CA PRO A 90 0.39 -18.04 10.87
C PRO A 90 -0.56 -17.21 11.75
N GLU A 91 -1.70 -17.78 12.16
CA GLU A 91 -2.77 -17.05 12.85
C GLU A 91 -2.30 -16.29 14.11
N TRP A 92 -1.37 -16.87 14.85
CA TRP A 92 -0.82 -16.28 16.07
C TRP A 92 0.09 -15.06 15.80
N LYS A 93 0.54 -14.84 14.56
CA LYS A 93 1.31 -13.66 14.13
C LYS A 93 0.47 -12.56 13.49
N ILE A 94 -0.86 -12.72 13.38
CA ILE A 94 -1.71 -11.72 12.71
C ILE A 94 -1.59 -10.33 13.37
N ASN A 95 -1.54 -10.26 14.70
CA ASN A 95 -1.41 -8.99 15.40
C ASN A 95 -0.06 -8.30 15.11
N GLU A 96 1.02 -9.07 15.04
CA GLU A 96 2.35 -8.59 14.66
C GLU A 96 2.34 -8.09 13.20
N ALA A 97 1.76 -8.88 12.30
CA ALA A 97 1.61 -8.50 10.89
C ALA A 97 0.85 -7.18 10.72
N GLN A 98 -0.24 -7.00 11.46
CA GLN A 98 -1.01 -5.75 11.44
C GLN A 98 -0.20 -4.55 11.96
N GLN A 99 0.60 -4.75 13.01
CA GLN A 99 1.48 -3.69 13.54
C GLN A 99 2.56 -3.30 12.53
N ILE A 100 3.22 -4.28 11.90
CA ILE A 100 4.20 -4.03 10.84
C ILE A 100 3.54 -3.32 9.67
N TRP A 101 2.40 -3.82 9.19
CA TRP A 101 1.68 -3.17 8.10
C TRP A 101 1.29 -1.72 8.41
N GLN A 102 0.80 -1.42 9.62
CA GLN A 102 0.46 -0.06 10.03
C GLN A 102 1.69 0.85 10.08
N SER A 103 2.81 0.39 10.64
CA SER A 103 4.04 1.18 10.73
C SER A 103 4.67 1.40 9.35
N THR A 104 4.74 0.38 8.50
CA THR A 104 5.24 0.49 7.13
C THR A 104 4.39 1.44 6.30
N ARG A 105 3.05 1.44 6.46
CA ARG A 105 2.17 2.40 5.78
C ARG A 105 2.50 3.84 6.16
N GLN A 106 2.78 4.12 7.44
CA GLN A 106 3.18 5.45 7.90
C GLN A 106 4.57 5.85 7.39
N GLN A 107 5.51 4.91 7.34
CA GLN A 107 6.85 5.13 6.79
C GLN A 107 6.81 5.48 5.30
N VAL A 108 6.04 4.73 4.50
CA VAL A 108 5.90 4.99 3.05
C VAL A 108 5.20 6.33 2.79
N ALA A 109 4.27 6.75 3.66
CA ALA A 109 3.60 8.04 3.52
C ALA A 109 4.54 9.24 3.72
N THR A 110 5.66 9.05 4.42
CA THR A 110 6.58 10.14 4.81
C THR A 110 7.95 10.05 4.14
N SER A 111 8.32 8.90 3.57
CA SER A 111 9.63 8.64 2.98
C SER A 111 9.53 8.05 1.58
N GLN A 112 10.60 8.20 0.79
CA GLN A 112 10.76 7.52 -0.51
C GLN A 112 11.56 6.22 -0.34
N ASP A 113 11.29 5.47 0.72
CA ASP A 113 11.95 4.20 1.00
C ASP A 113 11.29 3.07 0.20
N TYR A 114 11.97 2.64 -0.86
CA TYR A 114 11.49 1.56 -1.71
C TYR A 114 11.43 0.21 -0.99
N ALA A 115 12.28 -0.04 0.01
CA ALA A 115 12.24 -1.28 0.77
C ALA A 115 11.00 -1.33 1.67
N ALA A 116 10.62 -0.20 2.27
CA ALA A 116 9.36 -0.08 2.99
C ALA A 116 8.16 -0.23 2.05
N ALA A 117 8.22 0.34 0.84
CA ALA A 117 7.16 0.19 -0.15
C ALA A 117 6.97 -1.29 -0.58
N GLU A 118 8.07 -2.03 -0.75
CA GLU A 118 8.04 -3.46 -1.06
C GLU A 118 7.43 -4.28 0.09
N GLN A 119 7.78 -3.98 1.34
CA GLN A 119 7.18 -4.61 2.53
C GLN A 119 5.68 -4.33 2.61
N LEU A 120 5.25 -3.08 2.36
CA LEU A 120 3.84 -2.72 2.38
C LEU A 120 3.06 -3.49 1.30
N LEU A 121 3.61 -3.59 0.08
CA LEU A 121 3.01 -4.34 -1.02
C LEU A 121 2.88 -5.83 -0.70
N PHE A 122 3.88 -6.41 -0.03
CA PHE A 122 3.85 -7.82 0.33
C PHE A 122 2.75 -8.15 1.38
N LEU A 123 2.42 -7.20 2.26
CA LEU A 123 1.44 -7.37 3.34
C LEU A 123 -0.01 -7.01 2.97
N THR A 124 -0.28 -6.65 1.71
CA THR A 124 -1.63 -6.27 1.20
C THR A 124 -2.18 -7.31 0.24
#